data_AF-A0A3B8VUH9-F1
#
_entry.id   AF-A0A3B8VUH9-F1
#
_cell.length_a   1.000
_cell.length_b   1.000
_cell.length_c   1.000
_cell.angle_alpha   90.00
_cell.angle_beta   90.00
_cell.angle_gamma   90.00
#
_symmetry.space_group_name_H-M   'P 1'
#
loop_
_entity.id
_entity.type
_entity.pdbx_description
1 polymer ?
#
loop_
_entity_poly.entity_id
_entity_poly.type
_entity_poly.pdbx_seq_one_letter_code
_entity_poly.pdbx_strand_id
1 'polypeptide(L)'
;MILNSISVSDSASELEMLAVRTLQDYCRQIIGAEIPLISSHDLETDVDGAVLIGLPSTNPQIDALVRPRKIRNPERSLKPEGFIIETLIDGGLSKLVITGRDPKGVLNGVYHLLREIFGVGFFGDGRQVPKRDSLTVPELSIASSPKFNNQ
;
A
#
# COMPACT_ATOMS: atom_id res chain seq x y z
N MET A 1 0.99 6.63 -12.14
CA MET A 1 -0.42 6.18 -12.12
C MET A 1 -1.27 7.10 -11.25
N ILE A 2 -2.58 7.16 -11.46
CA ILE A 2 -3.53 7.82 -10.53
C ILE A 2 -4.14 6.73 -9.64
N LEU A 3 -4.32 6.99 -8.34
CA LEU A 3 -4.98 6.03 -7.44
C LEU A 3 -6.50 6.13 -7.56
N ASN A 4 -7.14 5.00 -7.90
CA ASN A 4 -8.58 4.94 -8.16
C ASN A 4 -9.34 4.00 -7.23
N SER A 5 -8.68 2.98 -6.66
CA SER A 5 -9.30 2.02 -5.74
C SER A 5 -8.29 1.43 -4.76
N ILE A 6 -8.77 0.91 -3.64
CA ILE A 6 -7.97 0.16 -2.66
C ILE A 6 -8.55 -1.23 -2.52
N SER A 7 -7.75 -2.26 -2.81
CA SER A 7 -8.11 -3.66 -2.63
C SER A 7 -7.87 -4.10 -1.18
N VAL A 8 -8.85 -4.80 -0.63
CA VAL A 8 -8.89 -5.26 0.77
C VAL A 8 -9.26 -6.73 0.79
N SER A 9 -8.52 -7.53 1.56
CA SER A 9 -8.89 -8.94 1.76
C SER A 9 -9.89 -9.12 2.89
N ASP A 10 -10.84 -10.04 2.69
CA ASP A 10 -11.74 -10.50 3.75
C ASP A 10 -10.98 -11.24 4.87
N SER A 11 -9.77 -11.72 4.57
CA SER A 11 -8.86 -12.34 5.54
C SER A 11 -7.81 -11.37 6.10
N ALA A 12 -7.95 -10.06 5.87
CA ALA A 12 -7.03 -9.06 6.38
C ALA A 12 -7.05 -9.02 7.92
N SER A 13 -5.87 -9.01 8.53
CA SER A 13 -5.74 -8.77 9.97
C SER A 13 -6.14 -7.35 10.36
N GLU A 14 -6.38 -7.11 11.65
CA GLU A 14 -6.70 -5.77 12.19
C GLU A 14 -5.68 -4.70 11.80
N LEU A 15 -4.38 -5.04 11.74
CA LEU A 15 -3.34 -4.10 11.33
C LEU A 15 -3.35 -3.83 9.82
N GLU A 16 -3.69 -4.82 8.99
CA GLU A 16 -3.86 -4.61 7.55
C GLU A 16 -5.10 -3.76 7.27
N MET A 17 -6.21 -4.02 7.98
CA MET A 17 -7.40 -3.19 7.92
C MET A 17 -7.14 -1.76 8.40
N LEU A 18 -6.34 -1.59 9.45
CA LEU A 18 -5.89 -0.26 9.89
C LEU A 18 -5.08 0.44 8.81
N ALA A 19 -4.18 -0.27 8.11
CA ALA A 19 -3.39 0.28 7.01
C ALA A 19 -4.29 0.75 5.86
N VAL A 20 -5.27 -0.06 5.46
CA VAL A 20 -6.29 0.31 4.46
C VAL A 20 -7.06 1.56 4.87
N ARG A 21 -7.64 1.57 6.07
CA ARG A 21 -8.46 2.69 6.56
C ARG A 21 -7.65 3.97 6.69
N THR A 22 -6.39 3.84 7.14
CA THR A 22 -5.46 4.97 7.26
C THR A 22 -5.18 5.57 5.88
N LEU A 23 -4.85 4.73 4.88
CA LEU A 23 -4.65 5.24 3.52
C LEU A 23 -5.91 5.92 2.99
N GLN A 24 -7.07 5.27 3.11
CA GLN A 24 -8.34 5.80 2.61
C GLN A 24 -8.69 7.15 3.24
N ASP A 25 -8.54 7.30 4.57
CA ASP A 25 -8.83 8.56 5.28
C ASP A 25 -7.90 9.70 4.85
N TYR A 26 -6.59 9.43 4.72
CA TYR A 26 -5.66 10.44 4.24
C TYR A 26 -5.88 10.79 2.77
N CYS A 27 -6.19 9.81 1.91
CA CYS A 27 -6.56 10.06 0.53
C CYS A 27 -7.78 11.00 0.47
N ARG A 28 -8.84 10.71 1.24
CA ARG A 28 -10.02 11.58 1.36
C ARG A 28 -9.66 12.99 1.84
N GLN A 29 -8.74 13.11 2.79
CA GLN A 29 -8.27 14.43 3.22
C GLN A 29 -7.47 15.16 2.15
N ILE A 30 -6.72 14.46 1.29
CA ILE A 30 -5.91 15.06 0.23
C ILE A 30 -6.77 15.53 -0.93
N ILE A 31 -7.65 14.67 -1.46
CA ILE A 31 -8.43 14.95 -2.67
C ILE A 31 -9.88 15.36 -2.42
N GLY A 32 -10.36 15.32 -1.17
CA GLY A 32 -11.73 15.66 -0.82
C GLY A 32 -12.78 14.61 -1.22
N ALA A 33 -12.36 13.49 -1.82
CA ALA A 33 -13.23 12.40 -2.25
C ALA A 33 -12.77 11.05 -1.67
N GLU A 34 -13.73 10.16 -1.41
CA GLU A 34 -13.44 8.83 -0.89
C GLU A 34 -13.01 7.88 -2.01
N ILE A 35 -11.88 7.19 -1.83
CA ILE A 35 -11.45 6.13 -2.73
C ILE A 35 -12.23 4.86 -2.38
N PRO A 36 -12.85 4.18 -3.37
CA PRO A 36 -13.61 2.96 -3.13
C PRO A 36 -12.72 1.81 -2.65
N LEU A 37 -13.25 1.03 -1.69
CA LEU A 37 -12.67 -0.25 -1.28
C LEU A 37 -13.27 -1.37 -2.13
N ILE A 38 -12.42 -2.25 -2.65
CA ILE A 38 -12.82 -3.41 -3.47
C ILE A 38 -12.32 -4.69 -2.78
N SER A 39 -13.08 -5.77 -2.84
CA SER A 39 -12.66 -7.06 -2.28
C SER A 39 -11.52 -7.67 -3.10
N SER A 40 -10.52 -8.23 -2.44
CA SER A 40 -9.40 -8.91 -3.09
C SER A 40 -9.76 -10.27 -3.70
N HIS A 41 -10.95 -10.80 -3.37
CA HIS A 41 -11.49 -12.02 -3.99
C HIS A 41 -11.93 -11.79 -5.45
N ASP A 42 -12.21 -10.54 -5.81
CA ASP A 42 -12.35 -10.14 -7.20
C ASP A 42 -10.94 -10.11 -7.82
N LEU A 43 -10.44 -11.30 -8.16
CA LEU A 43 -9.11 -11.51 -8.78
C LEU A 43 -8.93 -10.64 -10.05
N GLU A 44 -10.04 -10.26 -10.67
CA GLU A 44 -10.15 -9.26 -11.72
C GLU A 44 -10.44 -7.86 -11.13
N THR A 45 -9.54 -7.30 -10.31
CA THR A 45 -9.53 -5.84 -10.17
C THR A 45 -8.95 -5.25 -11.45
N ASP A 46 -9.80 -5.24 -12.49
CA ASP A 46 -9.56 -4.65 -13.81
C ASP A 46 -9.65 -3.12 -13.77
N VAL A 47 -9.17 -2.54 -12.66
CA VAL A 47 -9.19 -1.11 -12.40
C VAL A 47 -7.76 -0.61 -12.50
N ASP A 48 -7.48 0.15 -13.56
CA ASP A 48 -6.25 0.92 -13.63
C ASP A 48 -6.18 1.84 -12.41
N GLY A 49 -5.03 1.90 -11.74
CA GLY A 49 -4.90 2.71 -10.54
C GLY A 49 -5.20 1.99 -9.22
N ALA A 50 -5.34 0.66 -9.22
CA ALA A 50 -5.64 -0.10 -8.00
C ALA A 50 -4.45 -0.15 -7.03
N VAL A 51 -4.72 0.04 -5.74
CA VAL A 51 -3.75 -0.19 -4.66
C VAL A 51 -4.04 -1.53 -3.99
N LEU A 52 -3.09 -2.46 -4.06
CA LEU A 52 -3.16 -3.75 -3.37
C LEU A 52 -2.45 -3.64 -2.02
N ILE A 53 -3.18 -3.83 -0.92
CA ILE A 53 -2.64 -3.74 0.45
C ILE A 53 -2.85 -5.05 1.18
N GLY A 54 -1.80 -5.52 1.85
CA GLY A 54 -1.87 -6.71 2.71
C GLY A 54 -0.64 -7.61 2.58
N LEU A 55 -0.71 -8.77 3.21
CA LEU A 55 0.28 -9.82 3.08
C LEU A 55 -0.05 -10.75 1.90
N PRO A 56 0.95 -11.46 1.34
CA PRO A 56 0.67 -12.50 0.35
C PRO A 56 -0.18 -13.65 0.93
N SER A 57 -0.05 -13.94 2.24
CA SER A 57 -0.83 -14.99 2.90
C SER A 57 -2.31 -14.64 3.10
N THR A 58 -2.66 -13.36 3.07
CA THR A 58 -4.03 -12.86 3.30
C THR A 58 -4.65 -12.30 2.03
N ASN A 59 -3.88 -11.74 1.10
CA ASN A 59 -4.35 -11.10 -0.12
C ASN A 59 -3.94 -11.92 -1.37
N PRO A 60 -4.87 -12.67 -2.00
CA PRO A 60 -4.59 -13.51 -3.16
C PRO A 60 -4.01 -12.76 -4.36
N GLN A 61 -4.36 -11.48 -4.53
CA GLN A 61 -3.85 -10.66 -5.63
C GLN A 61 -2.36 -10.36 -5.44
N ILE A 62 -1.92 -10.11 -4.20
CA ILE A 62 -0.51 -9.91 -3.87
C ILE A 62 0.25 -11.24 -4.03
N ASP A 63 -0.32 -12.35 -3.58
CA ASP A 63 0.25 -13.69 -3.74
C ASP A 63 0.48 -14.05 -5.22
N ALA A 64 -0.49 -13.73 -6.08
CA ALA A 64 -0.39 -13.91 -7.53
C ALA A 64 0.73 -13.10 -8.19
N LEU A 65 1.24 -12.04 -7.53
CA LEU A 65 2.41 -11.28 -7.97
C LEU A 65 3.72 -11.80 -7.36
N VAL A 66 3.67 -12.28 -6.11
CA VAL A 66 4.84 -12.83 -5.40
C VAL A 66 5.26 -14.20 -5.94
N ARG A 67 4.31 -15.13 -6.14
CA ARG A 67 4.60 -16.50 -6.62
C ARG A 67 5.39 -16.54 -7.94
N PRO A 68 4.98 -15.82 -9.00
CA PRO A 68 5.75 -15.75 -10.25
C PRO A 68 6.97 -14.81 -10.16
N ARG A 69 7.26 -14.22 -8.99
CA ARG A 69 8.35 -13.26 -8.76
C ARG A 69 8.24 -11.97 -9.57
N LYS A 70 7.00 -11.51 -9.85
CA LYS A 70 6.77 -10.18 -10.41
C LYS A 70 7.13 -9.09 -9.40
N ILE A 71 6.92 -9.36 -8.11
CA ILE A 71 7.41 -8.55 -7.00
C ILE A 71 8.25 -9.42 -6.05
N ARG A 72 9.10 -8.77 -5.25
CA ARG A 72 9.93 -9.47 -4.25
C ARG A 72 9.07 -10.17 -3.20
N ASN A 73 9.47 -11.38 -2.80
CA ASN A 73 8.80 -12.08 -1.71
C ASN A 73 9.18 -11.46 -0.35
N PRO A 74 8.25 -10.78 0.34
CA PRO A 74 8.55 -10.07 1.58
C PRO A 74 9.05 -10.98 2.69
N GLU A 75 8.58 -12.23 2.74
CA GLU A 75 8.98 -13.19 3.77
C GLU A 75 10.46 -13.57 3.70
N ARG A 76 11.03 -13.55 2.49
CA ARG A 76 12.42 -13.93 2.24
C ARG A 76 13.35 -12.73 2.20
N SER A 77 12.84 -11.55 1.81
CA SER A 77 13.67 -10.38 1.55
C SER A 77 13.70 -9.34 2.66
N LEU A 78 12.82 -9.42 3.66
CA LEU A 78 12.65 -8.39 4.68
C LEU A 78 12.88 -8.92 6.11
N LYS A 79 13.35 -8.02 6.98
CA LYS A 79 13.31 -8.22 8.44
C LYS A 79 11.89 -7.95 8.96
N PRO A 80 11.56 -8.36 10.21
CA PRO A 80 10.31 -7.97 10.85
C PRO A 80 10.02 -6.47 10.73
N GLU A 81 8.75 -6.13 10.56
CA GLU A 81 8.21 -4.79 10.31
C GLU A 81 8.72 -4.12 9.00
N GLY A 82 9.44 -4.86 8.17
CA GLY A 82 9.84 -4.41 6.84
C GLY A 82 8.69 -4.41 5.84
N PHE A 83 8.81 -3.57 4.82
CA PHE A 83 7.79 -3.38 3.79
C PHE A 83 8.37 -3.25 2.39
N ILE A 84 7.51 -3.48 1.40
CA ILE A 84 7.73 -3.23 -0.02
C ILE A 84 6.61 -2.32 -0.53
N ILE A 85 6.98 -1.31 -1.32
CA ILE A 85 6.06 -0.47 -2.09
C ILE A 85 6.54 -0.53 -3.55
N GLU A 86 5.71 -1.07 -4.42
CA GLU A 86 6.10 -1.31 -5.81
C GLU A 86 4.96 -0.95 -6.75
N THR A 87 5.25 -0.16 -7.79
CA THR A 87 4.33 0.05 -8.90
C THR A 87 4.69 -0.91 -10.03
N LEU A 88 3.70 -1.55 -10.62
CA LEU A 88 3.89 -2.41 -11.78
C LEU A 88 2.71 -2.36 -12.74
N ILE A 89 2.92 -2.88 -13.94
CA ILE A 89 1.85 -3.15 -14.91
C ILE A 89 1.56 -4.64 -14.88
N ASP A 90 0.30 -5.00 -14.64
CA ASP A 90 -0.18 -6.38 -14.60
C ASP A 90 -1.50 -6.46 -15.36
N GLY A 91 -1.58 -7.32 -16.38
CA GLY A 91 -2.75 -7.38 -17.26
C GLY A 91 -2.98 -6.11 -18.11
N GLY A 92 -1.95 -5.27 -18.28
CA GLY A 92 -2.07 -3.97 -18.97
C GLY A 92 -2.57 -2.82 -18.08
N LEU A 93 -2.79 -3.07 -16.79
CA LEU A 93 -3.27 -2.09 -15.82
C LEU A 93 -2.19 -1.74 -14.81
N SER A 94 -2.11 -0.47 -14.42
CA SER A 94 -1.18 0.02 -13.41
C SER A 94 -1.67 -0.34 -12.02
N LYS A 95 -0.81 -0.96 -11.22
CA LYS A 95 -1.09 -1.34 -9.83
C LYS A 95 0.00 -0.80 -8.91
N LEU A 96 -0.41 -0.36 -7.73
CA LEU A 96 0.49 -0.07 -6.61
C LEU A 96 0.35 -1.18 -5.58
N VAL A 97 1.43 -1.86 -5.23
CA VAL A 97 1.43 -2.91 -4.22
C VAL A 97 2.11 -2.41 -2.97
N ILE A 98 1.46 -2.59 -1.83
CA ILE A 98 2.01 -2.34 -0.49
C ILE A 98 1.91 -3.64 0.31
N THR A 99 3.04 -4.29 0.52
CA THR A 99 3.13 -5.56 1.26
C THR A 99 4.24 -5.50 2.31
N GLY A 100 4.18 -6.41 3.29
CA GLY A 100 5.14 -6.44 4.40
C GLY A 100 5.60 -7.84 4.76
N ARG A 101 6.62 -7.92 5.62
CA ARG A 101 7.05 -9.18 6.26
C ARG A 101 5.96 -9.73 7.19
N ASP A 102 5.24 -8.82 7.82
CA ASP A 102 4.18 -9.04 8.80
C ASP A 102 3.17 -7.86 8.70
N PRO A 103 2.02 -7.93 9.38
CA PRO A 103 0.99 -6.89 9.29
C PRO A 103 1.47 -5.50 9.71
N LYS A 104 2.43 -5.43 10.65
CA LYS A 104 3.03 -4.17 11.08
C LYS A 104 3.86 -3.54 9.95
N GLY A 105 4.59 -4.35 9.20
CA GLY A 105 5.29 -3.94 7.98
C GLY A 105 4.34 -3.34 6.95
N VAL A 106 3.19 -3.94 6.68
CA VAL A 106 2.17 -3.39 5.75
C VAL A 106 1.77 -1.96 6.17
N LEU A 107 1.45 -1.77 7.45
CA LEU A 107 1.09 -0.46 8.01
C LEU A 107 2.25 0.54 7.90
N ASN A 108 3.50 0.11 8.15
CA ASN A 108 4.68 0.95 7.97
C ASN A 108 4.85 1.39 6.50
N GLY A 109 4.55 0.52 5.54
CA GLY A 109 4.55 0.85 4.11
C GLY A 109 3.53 1.94 3.77
N VAL A 110 2.32 1.86 4.31
CA VAL A 110 1.30 2.92 4.16
C VAL A 110 1.80 4.24 4.74
N TYR A 111 2.34 4.25 5.95
CA TYR A 111 2.88 5.48 6.54
C TYR A 111 4.03 6.07 5.72
N HIS A 112 4.89 5.22 5.17
CA HIS A 112 5.97 5.67 4.30
C HIS A 112 5.43 6.32 3.02
N LEU A 113 4.44 5.71 2.35
CA LEU A 113 3.79 6.30 1.18
C LEU A 113 3.18 7.67 1.50
N LEU A 114 2.40 7.75 2.59
CA LEU A 114 1.75 8.98 3.02
C LEU A 114 2.78 10.10 3.26
N ARG A 115 3.88 9.79 3.95
CA ARG A 115 4.90 10.74 4.31
C ARG A 115 5.76 11.17 3.12
N GLU A 116 6.40 10.20 2.47
CA GLU A 116 7.46 10.47 1.49
C GLU A 116 6.89 10.78 0.10
N ILE A 117 5.73 10.24 -0.24
CA ILE A 117 5.13 10.43 -1.58
C ILE A 117 3.99 11.46 -1.53
N PHE A 118 3.11 11.38 -0.53
CA PHE A 118 1.99 12.33 -0.44
C PHE A 118 2.27 13.56 0.41
N GLY A 119 3.40 13.62 1.12
CA GLY A 119 3.79 14.79 1.91
C GLY A 119 2.95 15.01 3.17
N VAL A 120 2.36 13.94 3.71
CA VAL A 120 1.62 13.97 4.98
C VAL A 120 2.61 13.94 6.14
N GLY A 121 2.50 14.88 7.08
CA GLY A 121 3.43 14.90 8.21
C GLY A 121 3.07 15.89 9.29
N PHE A 122 3.86 15.85 10.37
CA PHE A 122 3.89 16.89 11.39
C PHE A 122 5.08 17.80 11.11
N PHE A 123 4.80 19.06 10.81
CA PHE A 123 5.77 20.11 10.59
C PHE A 123 5.72 21.09 11.77
N GLY A 124 6.57 22.12 11.77
CA GLY A 124 6.70 23.05 12.90
C GLY A 124 5.40 23.79 13.29
N ASP A 125 4.44 23.86 12.37
CA ASP A 125 3.11 24.46 12.54
C ASP A 125 2.00 23.42 12.80
N GLY A 126 2.35 22.14 12.97
CA GLY A 126 1.43 21.05 13.29
C GLY A 126 1.26 20.05 12.16
N ARG A 127 0.14 19.33 12.20
CA ARG A 127 -0.17 18.30 11.18
C ARG A 127 -0.54 18.98 9.87
N GLN A 128 0.20 18.70 8.81
CA GLN A 128 -0.13 19.12 7.46
C GLN A 128 -0.57 17.92 6.61
N VAL A 129 -1.66 18.10 5.88
CA VAL A 129 -2.15 17.19 4.85
C VAL A 129 -2.34 18.01 3.58
N PRO A 130 -1.52 17.80 2.52
CA PRO A 130 -1.62 18.58 1.29
C PRO A 130 -2.99 18.41 0.63
N LYS A 131 -3.47 19.46 -0.06
CA LYS A 131 -4.65 19.39 -0.90
C LYS A 131 -4.25 19.26 -2.37
N ARG A 132 -4.87 18.34 -3.10
CA ARG A 132 -4.60 18.07 -4.53
C ARG A 132 -5.89 17.67 -5.24
N ASP A 133 -5.97 17.86 -6.54
CA ASP A 133 -7.13 17.41 -7.34
C ASP A 133 -7.10 15.89 -7.60
N SER A 134 -5.92 15.27 -7.53
CA SER A 134 -5.74 13.83 -7.74
C SER A 134 -4.54 13.28 -6.96
N LEU A 135 -4.51 11.97 -6.79
CA LEU A 135 -3.41 11.23 -6.15
C LEU A 135 -2.57 10.51 -7.20
N THR A 136 -1.54 11.20 -7.67
CA THR A 136 -0.56 10.63 -8.60
C THR A 136 0.56 9.94 -7.83
N VAL A 137 0.84 8.69 -8.20
CA VAL A 137 1.97 7.92 -7.68
C VAL A 137 2.99 7.74 -8.81
N PRO A 138 4.27 8.12 -8.59
CA PRO A 138 5.35 7.89 -9.56
C PRO A 138 5.69 6.40 -9.65
N GLU A 139 6.61 6.03 -10.53
CA GLU A 139 7.16 4.67 -10.50
C GLU A 139 7.94 4.45 -9.19
N LEU A 140 7.57 3.41 -8.44
CA LEU A 140 8.17 3.07 -7.15
C LEU A 140 8.70 1.64 -7.17
N SER A 141 9.90 1.46 -6.60
CA SER A 141 10.49 0.16 -6.29
C SER A 141 11.24 0.28 -4.96
N ILE A 142 10.49 0.31 -3.87
CA ILE A 142 11.00 0.54 -2.51
C ILE A 142 10.91 -0.77 -1.72
N ALA A 143 12.01 -1.16 -1.08
CA ALA A 143 12.03 -2.21 -0.07
C ALA A 143 12.79 -1.69 1.15
N SER A 144 12.15 -1.68 2.32
CA SER A 144 12.71 -1.13 3.54
C SER A 144 12.55 -2.09 4.71
N SER A 145 13.51 -2.10 5.61
CA SER A 145 13.47 -2.86 6.85
C SER A 145 14.03 -1.99 7.98
N PRO A 146 13.52 -2.14 9.22
CA PRO A 146 14.09 -1.44 10.37
C PRO A 146 15.60 -1.68 10.48
N LYS A 147 16.34 -0.59 10.73
CA LYS A 147 17.81 -0.65 10.89
C LYS A 147 18.21 -1.19 12.27
N PHE A 148 17.34 -1.01 13.26
CA PHE A 148 17.50 -1.52 14.62
C PHE A 148 16.45 -2.61 14.85
N ASN A 149 16.87 -3.75 15.39
CA ASN A 149 15.92 -4.73 15.91
C ASN A 149 15.39 -4.15 17.21
N ASN A 150 14.11 -3.81 17.28
CA ASN A 150 13.44 -3.64 18.56
C ASN A 150 13.35 -5.05 19.18
N GLN A 151 14.35 -5.40 20.00
CA GLN A 151 14.32 -6.56 20.89
C GLN A 151 13.57 -6.20 22.16
#